data_AF-A0A8T6FBV4-F1
#
_entry.id   AF-A0A8T6FBV4-F1
#
_cell.length_a   1.000
_cell.length_b   1.000
_cell.length_c   1.000
_cell.angle_alpha   90.00
_cell.angle_beta   90.00
_cell.angle_gamma   90.00
#
_symmetry.space_group_name_H-M   'P 1'
#
loop_
_entity.id
_entity.type
_entity.pdbx_description
1 polymer ?
#
loop_
_entity_poly.entity_id
_entity_poly.type
_entity_poly.pdbx_seq_one_letter_code
_entity_poly.pdbx_strand_id
1 'polypeptide(L)'
;MEVRSAGGRIVELSVEIADSPELRSRGLMFRSTLGDDEGMLFEFSSDTSGGFWMRNTYLGLDIAFLDADGVVLTVLPGEPESLESINPGQPYRYALEVNRGWFASMGFGPGDRVTVGGVPPPEPPLPTPAPTAIPIEPGAAALLNELDVKPEHDAEYDRDDWPHWSDLDRDGCNTRCEVLAAERLPDGSWYSVFDGRSTTVAREFDIDHLVPLAEAHESGGWEWDRSTSQRFANDETYAHSLIAVSASSNRSKGKKDPGEWLPPDAGSHCFYADAWVRVKHRWSLSVDVNELIALGRILTNCPETGPTPETPTQETTATRPPPDAEPPAVDNAGALSLASCDAGGELVVITGPAGFELAGWTISDEGRRNEHTFAPGTQIPASGSLVVASGRASGDVKPWGGRNVWNNDGDTATLDGPDAAPVSLPCT
;
A
#
# COMPACT_ATOMS: atom_id res chain seq x y z
N MET A 1 25.66 19.43 -1.37
CA MET A 1 24.76 19.72 -2.51
C MET A 1 24.74 21.23 -2.73
N GLU A 2 24.46 21.71 -3.94
CA GLU A 2 24.32 23.13 -4.25
C GLU A 2 22.90 23.44 -4.74
N VAL A 3 22.29 24.52 -4.26
CA VAL A 3 21.04 25.09 -4.80
C VAL A 3 21.42 26.36 -5.58
N ARG A 4 20.97 26.43 -6.84
CA ARG A 4 21.29 27.47 -7.81
C ARG A 4 20.02 28.20 -8.25
N SER A 5 19.98 29.52 -8.05
CA SER A 5 18.81 30.29 -8.44
C SER A 5 18.86 30.64 -9.92
N ALA A 6 17.71 30.98 -10.51
CA ALA A 6 17.62 31.48 -11.88
C ALA A 6 18.48 32.75 -12.10
N GLY A 7 18.76 33.51 -11.04
CA GLY A 7 19.64 34.67 -11.04
C GLY A 7 21.14 34.34 -10.87
N GLY A 8 21.52 33.06 -10.79
CA GLY A 8 22.91 32.60 -10.67
C GLY A 8 23.50 32.61 -9.26
N ARG A 9 22.68 32.83 -8.22
CA ARG A 9 23.13 32.69 -6.81
C ARG A 9 23.27 31.20 -6.49
N ILE A 10 24.35 30.83 -5.83
CA ILE A 10 24.63 29.44 -5.40
C ILE A 10 24.67 29.42 -3.87
N VAL A 11 23.99 28.44 -3.27
CA VAL A 11 24.02 28.15 -1.82
C VAL A 11 24.39 26.67 -1.66
N GLU A 12 25.30 26.36 -0.75
CA GLU A 12 25.64 24.98 -0.41
C GLU A 12 24.76 24.47 0.73
N LEU A 13 24.22 23.26 0.58
CA LEU A 13 23.58 22.50 1.66
C LEU A 13 24.33 21.21 1.93
N SER A 14 24.42 20.85 3.20
CA SER A 14 24.74 19.49 3.62
C SER A 14 23.45 18.67 3.63
N VAL A 15 23.39 17.56 2.88
CA VAL A 15 22.18 16.74 2.81
C VAL A 15 22.50 15.28 3.08
N GLU A 16 21.62 14.63 3.84
CA GLU A 16 21.55 13.17 3.90
C GLU A 16 20.78 12.66 2.68
N ILE A 17 21.18 11.50 2.13
CA ILE A 17 20.56 10.93 0.94
C ILE A 17 19.66 9.76 1.35
N ALA A 18 18.38 9.83 0.99
CA ALA A 18 17.41 8.77 1.13
C ALA A 18 17.14 8.13 -0.25
N ASP A 19 18.00 7.20 -0.65
CA ASP A 19 18.00 6.51 -1.95
C ASP A 19 17.34 5.11 -1.91
N SER A 20 17.04 4.60 -0.72
CA SER A 20 16.36 3.33 -0.49
C SER A 20 14.93 3.53 0.02
N PRO A 21 13.98 2.61 -0.25
CA PRO A 21 12.63 2.68 0.30
C PRO A 21 12.61 2.85 1.83
N GLU A 22 13.55 2.21 2.52
CA GLU A 22 13.69 2.25 3.97
C GLU A 22 14.06 3.66 4.45
N LEU A 23 15.09 4.28 3.86
CA LEU A 23 15.49 5.65 4.19
C LEU A 23 14.41 6.67 3.82
N ARG A 24 13.69 6.47 2.70
CA ARG A 24 12.60 7.36 2.28
C ARG A 24 11.37 7.27 3.19
N SER A 25 11.00 6.07 3.63
CA SER A 25 9.86 5.89 4.54
C SER A 25 10.14 6.46 5.95
N ARG A 26 11.40 6.43 6.38
CA ARG A 26 11.86 7.05 7.63
C ARG A 26 11.95 8.58 7.52
N GLY A 27 12.51 9.11 6.43
CA GLY A 27 12.73 10.55 6.26
C GLY A 27 13.42 11.21 7.46
N LEU A 28 12.98 12.42 7.81
CA LEU A 28 13.44 13.17 8.99
C LEU A 28 12.63 12.87 10.27
N MET A 29 11.94 11.72 10.34
CA MET A 29 11.25 11.29 11.56
C MET A 29 12.18 11.32 12.77
N PHE A 30 11.60 11.69 13.91
CA PHE A 30 12.20 11.70 15.24
C PHE A 30 13.32 12.72 15.47
N ARG A 31 13.66 13.53 14.45
CA ARG A 31 14.66 14.60 14.59
C ARG A 31 14.08 15.78 15.36
N SER A 32 14.82 16.20 16.39
CA SER A 32 14.48 17.40 17.18
C SER A 32 15.15 18.68 16.67
N THR A 33 16.20 18.54 15.85
CA THR A 33 16.95 19.66 15.24
C THR A 33 17.44 19.30 13.85
N LEU A 34 17.55 20.30 12.98
CA LEU A 34 18.22 20.26 11.68
C LEU A 34 18.96 21.59 11.53
N GLY A 35 20.24 21.58 11.16
CA GLY A 35 21.02 22.80 10.97
C GLY A 35 20.43 23.73 9.89
N ASP A 36 20.77 25.01 9.95
CA ASP A 36 20.21 26.03 9.05
C ASP A 36 20.51 25.76 7.57
N ASP A 37 21.63 25.10 7.25
CA ASP A 37 22.03 24.70 5.89
C ASP A 37 22.11 23.15 5.76
N GLU A 38 21.29 22.44 6.53
CA GLU A 38 21.14 20.99 6.47
C GLU A 38 19.78 20.57 5.91
N GLY A 39 19.72 19.37 5.34
CA GLY A 39 18.49 18.80 4.81
C GLY A 39 18.57 17.31 4.52
N MET A 40 17.52 16.79 3.91
CA MET A 40 17.48 15.42 3.38
C MET A 40 17.01 15.45 1.94
N LEU A 41 17.77 14.79 1.05
CA LEU A 41 17.40 14.59 -0.34
C LEU A 41 16.85 13.18 -0.51
N PHE A 42 15.60 13.09 -0.93
CA PHE A 42 14.94 11.85 -1.32
C PHE A 42 15.22 11.63 -2.79
N GLU A 43 15.93 10.54 -3.09
CA GLU A 43 16.28 10.15 -4.45
C GLU A 43 15.44 8.94 -4.87
N PHE A 44 14.74 9.10 -5.99
CA PHE A 44 13.97 8.04 -6.61
C PHE A 44 14.68 7.59 -7.89
N SER A 45 14.72 6.28 -8.13
CA SER A 45 15.34 5.72 -9.34
C SER A 45 14.61 6.11 -10.64
N SER A 46 13.34 6.51 -10.52
CA SER A 46 12.47 6.97 -11.60
C SER A 46 11.56 8.09 -11.07
N ASP A 47 10.88 8.80 -11.98
CA ASP A 47 9.89 9.79 -11.57
C ASP A 47 8.75 9.11 -10.80
N THR A 48 8.28 9.77 -9.75
CA THR A 48 7.24 9.29 -8.83
C THR A 48 6.16 10.35 -8.65
N SER A 49 5.01 9.95 -8.12
CA SER A 49 3.88 10.83 -7.80
C SER A 49 3.34 10.59 -6.38
N GLY A 50 4.10 9.86 -5.56
CA GLY A 50 3.80 9.66 -4.14
C GLY A 50 3.81 10.97 -3.37
N GLY A 51 3.00 11.04 -2.31
CA GLY A 51 3.00 12.18 -1.38
C GLY A 51 3.96 11.94 -0.21
N PHE A 52 4.34 13.04 0.44
CA PHE A 52 5.03 13.00 1.73
C PHE A 52 4.02 13.15 2.86
N TRP A 53 4.39 12.74 4.07
CA TRP A 53 3.67 13.08 5.28
C TRP A 53 4.68 13.61 6.31
N MET A 54 4.17 14.08 7.44
CA MET A 54 4.99 14.57 8.55
C MET A 54 4.82 13.72 9.80
N ARG A 55 4.30 12.49 9.66
CA ARG A 55 4.19 11.53 10.76
C ARG A 55 5.52 11.44 11.48
N ASN A 56 5.52 11.63 12.80
CA ASN A 56 6.71 11.56 13.65
C ASN A 56 7.83 12.56 13.28
N THR A 57 7.57 13.56 12.43
CA THR A 57 8.51 14.62 12.06
C THR A 57 8.15 15.89 12.82
N TYR A 58 9.00 16.30 13.77
CA TYR A 58 8.73 17.42 14.69
C TYR A 58 9.15 18.78 14.16
N LEU A 59 10.03 18.76 13.15
CA LEU A 59 10.50 19.96 12.48
C LEU A 59 9.41 20.43 11.51
N GLY A 60 9.08 21.71 11.52
CA GLY A 60 8.38 22.28 10.38
C GLY A 60 9.33 22.25 9.21
N LEU A 61 8.92 21.67 8.09
CA LEU A 61 9.77 21.53 6.90
C LEU A 61 9.18 22.27 5.70
N ASP A 62 10.05 22.76 4.82
CA ASP A 62 9.73 23.00 3.42
C ASP A 62 10.15 21.75 2.63
N ILE A 63 9.28 21.27 1.74
CA ILE A 63 9.55 20.13 0.85
C ILE A 63 9.57 20.65 -0.59
N ALA A 64 10.75 20.74 -1.19
CA ALA A 64 10.89 21.09 -2.60
C ALA A 64 10.85 19.83 -3.46
N PHE A 65 9.89 19.74 -4.37
CA PHE A 65 9.77 18.67 -5.36
C PHE A 65 10.53 19.06 -6.63
N LEU A 66 11.34 18.15 -7.15
CA LEU A 66 12.34 18.42 -8.18
C LEU A 66 12.17 17.46 -9.35
N ASP A 67 12.32 17.93 -10.59
CA ASP A 67 12.34 17.04 -11.76
C ASP A 67 13.68 16.28 -11.90
N ALA A 68 13.80 15.45 -12.94
CA ALA A 68 14.99 14.64 -13.21
C ALA A 68 16.26 15.47 -13.48
N ASP A 69 16.10 16.74 -13.87
CA ASP A 69 17.18 17.71 -14.07
C ASP A 69 17.52 18.48 -12.78
N GLY A 70 16.82 18.20 -11.68
CA GLY A 70 16.96 18.88 -10.40
C GLY A 70 16.30 20.26 -10.38
N VAL A 71 15.40 20.58 -11.32
CA VAL A 71 14.66 21.83 -11.32
C VAL A 71 13.53 21.75 -10.30
N VAL A 72 13.43 22.75 -9.43
CA VAL A 72 12.36 22.90 -8.44
C VAL A 72 11.05 23.11 -9.18
N LEU A 73 10.14 22.17 -9.02
CA LEU A 73 8.79 22.20 -9.58
C LEU A 73 7.86 23.01 -8.67
N THR A 74 7.88 22.69 -7.38
CA THR A 74 7.09 23.36 -6.35
C THR A 74 7.74 23.16 -4.98
N VAL A 75 7.38 24.02 -4.03
CA VAL A 75 7.78 23.91 -2.62
C VAL A 75 6.50 23.90 -1.79
N LEU A 76 6.30 22.85 -1.00
CA LEU A 76 5.13 22.70 -0.15
C LEU A 76 5.51 22.63 1.34
N PRO A 77 4.67 23.17 2.23
CA PRO A 77 4.91 23.10 3.66
C PRO A 77 4.59 21.71 4.23
N GLY A 78 5.47 21.19 5.07
CA GLY A 78 5.21 20.03 5.93
C GLY A 78 4.90 20.45 7.36
N GLU A 79 3.63 20.38 7.76
CA GLU A 79 3.19 20.68 9.13
C GLU A 79 3.62 19.57 10.10
N PRO A 80 4.33 19.88 11.20
CA PRO A 80 4.82 18.88 12.13
C PRO A 80 3.75 17.87 12.54
N GLU A 81 4.14 16.59 12.55
CA GLU A 81 3.29 15.45 12.98
C GLU A 81 2.02 15.22 12.15
N SER A 82 1.77 16.02 11.11
CA SER A 82 0.60 15.85 10.25
C SER A 82 0.66 14.55 9.45
N LEU A 83 -0.48 13.86 9.40
CA LEU A 83 -0.69 12.67 8.56
C LEU A 83 -1.31 13.01 7.20
N GLU A 84 -1.61 14.29 6.95
CA GLU A 84 -2.12 14.72 5.65
C GLU A 84 -1.05 14.53 4.58
N SER A 85 -1.46 13.97 3.44
CA SER A 85 -0.57 13.77 2.31
C SER A 85 -0.22 15.10 1.65
N ILE A 86 1.08 15.37 1.55
CA ILE A 86 1.68 16.51 0.88
C ILE A 86 2.08 16.06 -0.53
N ASN A 87 1.25 16.39 -1.52
CA ASN A 87 1.46 15.96 -2.90
C ASN A 87 1.64 17.19 -3.82
N PRO A 88 2.67 17.22 -4.69
CA PRO A 88 2.91 18.31 -5.63
C PRO A 88 1.88 18.38 -6.78
N GLY A 89 1.01 17.38 -6.93
CA GLY A 89 0.02 17.29 -8.01
C GLY A 89 0.62 16.99 -9.39
N GLN A 90 1.91 16.65 -9.45
CA GLN A 90 2.63 16.32 -10.67
C GLN A 90 3.85 15.42 -10.39
N PRO A 91 4.33 14.63 -11.38
CA PRO A 91 5.48 13.76 -11.18
C PRO A 91 6.78 14.52 -10.84
N TYR A 92 7.65 13.91 -10.05
CA TYR A 92 8.95 14.46 -9.63
C TYR A 92 9.98 13.33 -9.46
N ARG A 93 11.27 13.65 -9.55
CA ARG A 93 12.40 12.70 -9.38
C ARG A 93 13.05 12.76 -8.01
N TYR A 94 13.12 13.96 -7.42
CA TYR A 94 13.74 14.16 -6.12
C TYR A 94 12.83 15.01 -5.24
N ALA A 95 12.95 14.86 -3.93
CA ALA A 95 12.42 15.83 -2.99
C ALA A 95 13.52 16.28 -2.04
N LEU A 96 13.58 17.57 -1.73
CA LEU A 96 14.54 18.13 -0.78
C LEU A 96 13.77 18.70 0.41
N GLU A 97 13.93 18.06 1.57
CA GLU A 97 13.44 18.53 2.86
C GLU A 97 14.47 19.42 3.55
N VAL A 98 14.04 20.61 3.96
CA VAL A 98 14.83 21.59 4.74
C VAL A 98 13.94 22.24 5.79
N ASN A 99 14.53 22.98 6.74
CA ASN A 99 13.78 23.75 7.72
C ASN A 99 12.73 24.67 7.07
N ARG A 100 11.55 24.80 7.70
CA ARG A 100 10.45 25.63 7.21
C ARG A 100 10.88 27.05 6.90
N GLY A 101 10.48 27.55 5.73
CA GLY A 101 10.79 28.89 5.27
C GLY A 101 12.21 29.09 4.76
N TRP A 102 13.05 28.04 4.71
CA TRP A 102 14.42 28.13 4.22
C TRP A 102 14.46 28.60 2.77
N PHE A 103 13.64 28.02 1.87
CA PHE A 103 13.61 28.40 0.46
C PHE A 103 13.22 29.87 0.27
N ALA A 104 12.18 30.31 0.98
CA ALA A 104 11.75 31.70 0.97
C ALA A 104 12.84 32.65 1.50
N SER A 105 13.53 32.29 2.58
CA SER A 105 14.60 33.10 3.18
C SER A 105 15.82 33.26 2.27
N MET A 106 16.13 32.22 1.51
CA MET A 106 17.26 32.19 0.59
C MET A 106 16.90 32.78 -0.79
N GLY A 107 15.60 32.99 -1.06
CA GLY A 107 15.07 33.54 -2.30
C GLY A 107 15.01 32.52 -3.44
N PHE A 108 14.73 31.26 -3.10
CA PHE A 108 14.61 30.15 -4.04
C PHE A 108 13.17 29.63 -4.13
N GLY A 109 12.78 29.08 -5.29
CA GLY A 109 11.46 28.55 -5.56
C GLY A 109 11.36 27.87 -6.93
N PRO A 110 10.13 27.72 -7.48
CA PRO A 110 9.92 27.07 -8.76
C PRO A 110 10.79 27.64 -9.90
N GLY A 111 11.44 26.76 -10.65
CA GLY A 111 12.36 27.09 -11.74
C GLY A 111 13.84 27.19 -11.36
N ASP A 112 14.16 27.22 -10.06
CA ASP A 112 15.54 27.12 -9.58
C ASP A 112 16.05 25.68 -9.68
N ARG A 113 17.37 25.46 -9.57
CA ARG A 113 17.97 24.14 -9.77
C ARG A 113 18.78 23.70 -8.57
N VAL A 114 18.66 22.43 -8.20
CA VAL A 114 19.52 21.79 -7.20
C VAL A 114 20.46 20.81 -7.89
N THR A 115 21.74 20.85 -7.53
CA THR A 115 22.81 20.03 -8.10
C THR A 115 23.58 19.30 -7.00
N VAL A 116 23.73 17.99 -7.12
CA VAL A 116 24.58 17.19 -6.23
C VAL A 116 26.03 17.30 -6.71
N GLY A 117 26.90 17.90 -5.91
CA GLY A 117 28.32 18.08 -6.25
C GLY A 117 29.03 16.73 -6.38
N GLY A 118 29.46 16.38 -7.59
CA GLY A 118 30.24 15.17 -7.87
C GLY A 118 29.84 14.41 -9.14
N VAL A 119 28.65 14.67 -9.70
CA VAL A 119 28.22 14.12 -10.99
C VAL A 119 28.38 15.22 -12.05
N PRO A 120 29.26 15.06 -13.06
CA PRO A 120 29.31 16.02 -14.16
C PRO A 120 27.95 16.06 -14.88
N PRO A 121 27.55 17.19 -15.49
CA PRO A 121 26.30 17.24 -16.25
C PRO A 121 26.28 16.09 -17.27
N PRO A 122 25.15 15.37 -17.43
CA PRO A 122 25.09 14.27 -18.37
C PRO A 122 25.50 14.78 -19.76
N GLU A 123 26.36 14.00 -20.44
CA GLU A 123 26.65 14.22 -21.86
C GLU A 123 25.33 14.25 -22.65
N PRO A 124 25.25 15.00 -23.78
CA PRO A 124 24.05 15.03 -24.61
C PRO A 124 23.62 13.60 -24.95
N PRO A 125 22.32 13.26 -24.88
CA PRO A 125 21.90 11.88 -24.98
C PRO A 125 22.23 11.34 -26.38
N LEU A 126 22.98 10.24 -26.42
CA LEU A 126 22.83 9.26 -27.50
C LEU A 126 21.34 8.89 -27.57
N PRO A 127 20.78 8.61 -28.77
CA PRO A 127 19.35 8.39 -28.92
C PRO A 127 18.86 7.32 -27.93
N THR A 128 18.11 7.77 -26.92
CA THR A 128 17.59 6.94 -25.85
C THR A 128 16.57 5.99 -26.47
N PRO A 129 16.67 4.66 -26.27
CA PRO A 129 15.51 3.80 -26.49
C PRO A 129 14.38 4.32 -25.60
N ALA A 130 13.15 4.32 -26.12
CA ALA A 130 11.97 4.81 -25.41
C ALA A 130 11.97 4.32 -23.94
N PRO A 131 11.63 5.19 -22.96
CA PRO A 131 11.69 4.84 -21.55
C PRO A 131 10.87 3.56 -21.35
N THR A 132 11.56 2.50 -20.96
CA THR A 132 10.89 1.33 -20.42
C THR A 132 10.29 1.79 -19.11
N ALA A 133 8.97 1.79 -19.00
CA ALA A 133 8.27 2.13 -17.76
C ALA A 133 8.82 1.25 -16.63
N ILE A 134 9.47 1.85 -15.65
CA ILE A 134 9.83 1.17 -14.39
C ILE A 134 8.59 1.24 -13.50
N PRO A 135 8.22 0.15 -12.79
CA PRO A 135 6.95 0.08 -12.08
C PRO A 135 6.85 1.15 -10.98
N ILE A 136 5.71 1.86 -10.95
CA ILE A 136 5.26 2.57 -9.75
C ILE A 136 5.07 1.50 -8.66
N GLU A 137 5.64 1.69 -7.48
CA GLU A 137 5.39 0.81 -6.33
C GLU A 137 3.87 0.64 -6.17
N PRO A 138 3.33 -0.58 -6.21
CA PRO A 138 1.89 -0.75 -6.23
C PRO A 138 1.29 -0.19 -4.93
N GLY A 139 0.14 0.50 -5.06
CA GLY A 139 -0.66 0.85 -3.90
C GLY A 139 -1.10 -0.41 -3.16
N ALA A 140 -1.43 -0.31 -1.87
CA ALA A 140 -1.87 -1.49 -1.11
C ALA A 140 -3.08 -2.21 -1.75
N ALA A 141 -3.99 -1.49 -2.41
CA ALA A 141 -5.09 -2.13 -3.14
C ALA A 141 -4.60 -3.05 -4.28
N ALA A 142 -3.52 -2.67 -4.97
CA ALA A 142 -2.91 -3.50 -6.00
C ALA A 142 -2.17 -4.69 -5.38
N LEU A 143 -1.39 -4.46 -4.31
CA LEU A 143 -0.69 -5.53 -3.58
C LEU A 143 -1.65 -6.54 -2.96
N LEU A 144 -2.82 -6.11 -2.49
CA LEU A 144 -3.86 -6.99 -1.94
C LEU A 144 -4.33 -8.01 -2.98
N ASN A 145 -4.43 -7.61 -4.25
CA ASN A 145 -4.79 -8.51 -5.34
C ASN A 145 -3.68 -9.50 -5.73
N GLU A 146 -2.46 -9.30 -5.23
CA GLU A 146 -1.31 -10.21 -5.43
C GLU A 146 -1.15 -11.22 -4.29
N LEU A 147 -1.84 -11.04 -3.16
CA LEU A 147 -1.75 -11.96 -2.02
C LEU A 147 -2.47 -13.27 -2.31
N ASP A 148 -1.85 -14.38 -1.91
CA ASP A 148 -2.48 -15.69 -1.94
C ASP A 148 -3.70 -15.71 -1.01
N VAL A 149 -4.86 -16.13 -1.50
CA VAL A 149 -6.07 -16.31 -0.69
C VAL A 149 -6.15 -17.76 -0.21
N LYS A 150 -5.95 -17.99 1.09
CA LYS A 150 -5.96 -19.33 1.70
C LYS A 150 -6.64 -19.25 3.07
N PRO A 151 -7.40 -20.30 3.48
CA PRO A 151 -7.83 -20.41 4.87
C PRO A 151 -6.62 -20.40 5.80
N GLU A 152 -6.78 -19.80 6.98
CA GLU A 152 -5.78 -19.87 8.05
C GLU A 152 -5.43 -21.34 8.37
N HIS A 153 -4.14 -21.59 8.55
CA HIS A 153 -3.65 -22.91 8.90
C HIS A 153 -3.89 -23.20 10.39
N ASP A 154 -4.73 -24.20 10.68
CA ASP A 154 -4.98 -24.70 12.05
C ASP A 154 -3.82 -25.56 12.56
N ALA A 155 -2.66 -24.92 12.80
CA ALA A 155 -1.50 -25.52 13.46
C ALA A 155 -1.30 -24.95 14.86
N GLU A 156 -0.66 -25.76 15.71
CA GLU A 156 -0.27 -25.34 17.05
C GLU A 156 0.81 -24.25 16.96
N TYR A 157 0.43 -23.03 17.33
CA TYR A 157 1.34 -21.91 17.46
C TYR A 157 2.10 -21.95 18.80
N ASP A 158 3.43 -22.05 18.74
CA ASP A 158 4.32 -21.80 19.88
C ASP A 158 5.07 -20.47 19.69
N ARG A 159 4.92 -19.56 20.65
CA ARG A 159 5.57 -18.24 20.63
C ARG A 159 7.10 -18.33 20.75
N ASP A 160 7.64 -19.39 21.35
CA ASP A 160 9.08 -19.57 21.54
C ASP A 160 9.82 -19.92 20.22
N ASP A 161 9.08 -20.36 19.20
CA ASP A 161 9.57 -20.58 17.83
C ASP A 161 9.76 -19.28 17.04
N TRP A 162 9.33 -18.16 17.62
CA TRP A 162 9.44 -16.82 17.05
C TRP A 162 10.33 -15.94 17.93
N PRO A 163 11.68 -16.06 17.87
CA PRO A 163 12.56 -15.24 18.68
C PRO A 163 12.31 -13.76 18.42
N HIS A 164 11.79 -13.05 19.42
CA HIS A 164 11.38 -11.65 19.34
C HIS A 164 12.02 -10.87 20.49
N TRP A 165 12.22 -9.58 20.28
CA TRP A 165 13.06 -8.74 21.16
C TRP A 165 14.50 -9.24 21.19
N SER A 166 15.03 -9.55 20.01
CA SER A 166 16.43 -9.88 19.83
C SER A 166 17.27 -8.60 19.88
N ASP A 167 18.45 -8.69 20.47
CA ASP A 167 19.49 -7.66 20.36
C ASP A 167 20.40 -8.08 19.19
N LEU A 168 20.01 -7.66 17.99
CA LEU A 168 20.60 -8.14 16.73
C LEU A 168 21.98 -7.53 16.46
N ASP A 169 22.18 -6.27 16.84
CA ASP A 169 23.43 -5.54 16.67
C ASP A 169 24.36 -5.58 17.90
N ARG A 170 23.84 -6.09 19.04
CA ARG A 170 24.57 -6.32 20.29
C ARG A 170 24.98 -5.05 20.99
N ASP A 171 24.15 -4.02 20.92
CA ASP A 171 24.40 -2.74 21.57
C ASP A 171 23.81 -2.66 23.01
N GLY A 172 23.05 -3.69 23.41
CA GLY A 172 22.37 -3.78 24.71
C GLY A 172 20.92 -3.27 24.71
N CYS A 173 20.43 -2.79 23.57
CA CYS A 173 19.06 -2.42 23.28
C CYS A 173 18.48 -3.48 22.32
N ASN A 174 17.49 -4.23 22.78
CA ASN A 174 16.82 -5.18 21.89
C ASN A 174 15.79 -4.47 21.01
N THR A 175 15.22 -5.15 20.00
CA THR A 175 14.21 -4.56 19.11
C THR A 175 13.05 -3.87 19.82
N ARG A 176 12.63 -4.32 21.02
CA ARG A 176 11.62 -3.59 21.80
C ARG A 176 12.14 -2.21 22.23
N CYS A 177 13.35 -2.18 22.77
CA CYS A 177 14.03 -0.95 23.15
C CYS A 177 14.28 -0.05 21.94
N GLU A 178 14.66 -0.61 20.79
CA GLU A 178 14.88 0.14 19.55
C GLU A 178 13.62 0.85 19.07
N VAL A 179 12.51 0.12 18.93
CA VAL A 179 11.23 0.71 18.49
C VAL A 179 10.74 1.76 19.50
N LEU A 180 10.86 1.49 20.81
CA LEU A 180 10.48 2.48 21.83
C LEU A 180 11.37 3.73 21.80
N ALA A 181 12.67 3.58 21.50
CA ALA A 181 13.59 4.71 21.40
C ALA A 181 13.31 5.52 20.13
N ALA A 182 13.09 4.83 19.01
CA ALA A 182 12.73 5.43 17.74
C ALA A 182 11.42 6.22 17.88
N GLU A 183 10.36 5.63 18.43
CA GLU A 183 9.03 6.26 18.47
C GLU A 183 8.78 7.23 19.63
N ARG A 184 9.83 7.60 20.36
CA ARG A 184 9.69 8.54 21.48
C ARG A 184 9.63 9.99 20.98
N LEU A 185 8.56 10.69 21.35
CA LEU A 185 8.36 12.11 21.07
C LEU A 185 9.35 13.01 21.84
N PRO A 186 9.61 14.26 21.41
CA PRO A 186 10.61 15.14 22.01
C PRO A 186 10.28 15.54 23.44
N ASP A 187 9.00 15.56 23.79
CA ASP A 187 8.53 15.78 25.15
C ASP A 187 8.71 14.55 26.06
N GLY A 188 9.27 13.47 25.50
CA GLY A 188 9.57 12.22 26.16
C GLY A 188 8.39 11.25 26.23
N SER A 189 7.26 11.55 25.60
CA SER A 189 6.08 10.69 25.53
C SER A 189 6.10 9.75 24.31
N TRP A 190 5.20 8.78 24.28
CA TRP A 190 4.84 7.97 23.11
C TRP A 190 3.40 8.27 22.72
N TYR A 191 3.07 8.14 21.43
CA TYR A 191 1.73 8.31 20.89
C TYR A 191 1.25 7.03 20.20
N SER A 192 0.05 6.58 20.55
CA SER A 192 -0.58 5.39 20.01
C SER A 192 -1.52 5.78 18.89
N VAL A 193 -1.13 5.49 17.65
CA VAL A 193 -2.00 5.72 16.48
C VAL A 193 -3.31 4.94 16.61
N PHE A 194 -3.32 3.80 17.29
CA PHE A 194 -4.52 2.97 17.37
C PHE A 194 -5.69 3.59 18.13
N ASP A 195 -5.42 4.45 19.10
CA ASP A 195 -6.44 4.98 20.00
C ASP A 195 -6.21 6.42 20.45
N GLY A 196 -5.25 7.11 19.84
CA GLY A 196 -4.93 8.52 20.11
C GLY A 196 -4.36 8.80 21.50
N ARG A 197 -3.95 7.77 22.25
CA ARG A 197 -3.39 7.95 23.60
C ARG A 197 -1.93 8.35 23.55
N SER A 198 -1.52 9.23 24.47
CA SER A 198 -0.10 9.49 24.74
C SER A 198 0.26 9.20 26.19
N THR A 199 1.51 8.78 26.44
CA THR A 199 2.04 8.60 27.80
C THR A 199 3.56 8.73 27.84
N THR A 200 4.11 9.11 28.99
CA THR A 200 5.56 9.06 29.27
C THR A 200 5.96 7.80 30.05
N VAL A 201 4.98 6.93 30.35
CA VAL A 201 5.17 5.73 31.17
C VAL A 201 5.34 4.50 30.27
N ALA A 202 6.57 4.00 30.13
CA ALA A 202 6.90 2.92 29.19
C ALA A 202 6.06 1.64 29.33
N ARG A 203 5.62 1.30 30.56
CA ARG A 203 4.79 0.11 30.82
C ARG A 203 3.33 0.22 30.32
N GLU A 204 2.90 1.42 29.95
CA GLU A 204 1.56 1.67 29.41
C GLU A 204 1.51 1.50 27.89
N PHE A 205 2.67 1.26 27.25
CA PHE A 205 2.82 1.01 25.83
C PHE A 205 3.47 -0.36 25.60
N ASP A 206 3.05 -0.99 24.52
CA ASP A 206 3.61 -2.24 24.01
C ASP A 206 4.01 -2.04 22.54
N ILE A 207 4.99 -2.81 22.07
CA ILE A 207 5.31 -2.87 20.65
C ILE A 207 4.38 -3.91 20.02
N ASP A 208 3.57 -3.48 19.08
CA ASP A 208 2.70 -4.32 18.27
C ASP A 208 3.45 -4.77 17.01
N HIS A 209 3.28 -6.03 16.66
CA HIS A 209 3.55 -6.52 15.31
C HIS A 209 2.30 -6.25 14.50
N LEU A 210 2.34 -5.37 13.49
CA LEU A 210 1.12 -4.99 12.78
C LEU A 210 0.40 -6.21 12.21
N VAL A 211 1.12 -7.19 11.67
CA VAL A 211 0.64 -8.56 11.53
C VAL A 211 1.14 -9.37 12.74
N PRO A 212 0.27 -9.83 13.67
CA PRO A 212 0.68 -10.55 14.86
C PRO A 212 1.46 -11.83 14.54
N LEU A 213 2.42 -12.22 15.39
CA LEU A 213 3.22 -13.44 15.20
C LEU A 213 2.38 -14.72 15.01
N ALA A 214 1.28 -14.85 15.76
CA ALA A 214 0.38 -15.99 15.64
C ALA A 214 -0.41 -15.97 14.33
N GLU A 215 -0.79 -14.78 13.86
CA GLU A 215 -1.42 -14.64 12.55
C GLU A 215 -0.38 -14.96 11.46
N ALA A 216 0.81 -14.35 11.49
CA ALA A 216 1.88 -14.69 10.56
C ALA A 216 2.17 -16.21 10.49
N HIS A 217 2.05 -16.93 11.61
CA HIS A 217 2.12 -18.39 11.63
C HIS A 217 0.96 -19.06 10.86
N GLU A 218 -0.28 -18.68 11.17
CA GLU A 218 -1.52 -19.18 10.55
C GLU A 218 -1.58 -18.86 9.03
N SER A 219 -0.97 -17.75 8.60
CA SER A 219 -0.90 -17.29 7.21
C SER A 219 0.31 -17.78 6.39
N GLY A 220 0.99 -18.84 6.85
CA GLY A 220 2.08 -19.51 6.10
C GLY A 220 3.44 -19.49 6.79
N GLY A 221 3.59 -18.72 7.87
CA GLY A 221 4.80 -18.70 8.69
C GLY A 221 5.05 -20.00 9.44
N TRP A 222 4.09 -20.92 9.51
CA TRP A 222 4.30 -22.28 10.03
C TRP A 222 5.35 -23.10 9.25
N GLU A 223 5.60 -22.77 7.98
CA GLU A 223 6.66 -23.42 7.17
C GLU A 223 8.04 -22.80 7.39
N TRP A 224 8.12 -21.64 8.05
CA TRP A 224 9.36 -20.91 8.19
C TRP A 224 10.35 -21.62 9.10
N ASP A 225 11.62 -21.55 8.71
CA ASP A 225 12.68 -21.85 9.66
C ASP A 225 12.75 -20.76 10.76
N ARG A 226 13.30 -21.15 11.91
CA ARG A 226 13.44 -20.26 13.06
C ARG A 226 14.19 -18.95 12.75
N SER A 227 15.09 -18.97 11.77
CA SER A 227 15.84 -17.77 11.35
C SER A 227 14.94 -16.77 10.65
N THR A 228 14.01 -17.24 9.85
CA THR A 228 13.05 -16.43 9.09
C THR A 228 12.00 -15.86 10.03
N SER A 229 11.46 -16.67 10.94
CA SER A 229 10.56 -16.21 12.01
C SER A 229 11.23 -15.17 12.90
N GLN A 230 12.52 -15.32 13.22
CA GLN A 230 13.28 -14.28 13.94
C GLN A 230 13.42 -12.98 13.13
N ARG A 231 13.68 -13.05 11.82
CA ARG A 231 13.76 -11.83 10.99
C ARG A 231 12.41 -11.11 10.92
N PHE A 232 11.31 -11.84 10.74
CA PHE A 232 9.96 -11.26 10.77
C PHE A 232 9.67 -10.59 12.11
N ALA A 233 9.93 -11.30 13.20
CA ALA A 233 9.57 -10.85 14.53
C ALA A 233 10.41 -9.65 15.04
N ASN A 234 11.51 -9.33 14.36
CA ASN A 234 12.40 -8.20 14.67
C ASN A 234 12.62 -7.30 13.44
N ASP A 235 11.67 -7.27 12.50
CA ASP A 235 11.82 -6.48 11.29
C ASP A 235 11.67 -4.98 11.58
N GLU A 236 12.80 -4.32 11.74
CA GLU A 236 12.89 -2.86 11.86
C GLU A 236 13.19 -2.20 10.50
N THR A 237 13.40 -3.00 9.44
CA THR A 237 13.72 -2.48 8.10
C THR A 237 12.51 -1.87 7.42
N TYR A 238 11.31 -2.25 7.85
CA TYR A 238 10.07 -1.64 7.42
C TYR A 238 9.37 -0.98 8.61
N ALA A 239 9.18 0.34 8.54
CA ALA A 239 8.64 1.16 9.63
C ALA A 239 7.18 0.81 10.03
N HIS A 240 6.54 -0.13 9.34
CA HIS A 240 5.20 -0.61 9.67
C HIS A 240 5.16 -2.12 9.96
N SER A 241 6.31 -2.78 10.11
CA SER A 241 6.36 -4.14 10.68
C SER A 241 6.12 -4.11 12.20
N LEU A 242 6.68 -3.12 12.88
CA LEU A 242 6.59 -2.92 14.33
C LEU A 242 6.15 -1.49 14.66
N ILE A 243 5.34 -1.32 15.70
CA ILE A 243 4.87 0.01 16.13
C ILE A 243 4.64 0.09 17.64
N ALA A 244 4.98 1.22 18.27
CA ALA A 244 4.63 1.47 19.66
C ALA A 244 3.18 1.96 19.78
N VAL A 245 2.35 1.21 20.50
CA VAL A 245 0.94 1.53 20.71
C VAL A 245 0.53 1.32 22.16
N SER A 246 -0.65 1.81 22.55
CA SER A 246 -1.13 1.65 23.91
C SER A 246 -1.25 0.16 24.25
N ALA A 247 -0.81 -0.21 25.46
CA ALA A 247 -0.89 -1.59 25.92
C ALA A 247 -2.34 -2.11 25.90
N SER A 248 -3.33 -1.23 26.08
CA SER A 248 -4.75 -1.58 25.97
C SER A 248 -5.17 -1.95 24.55
N SER A 249 -4.78 -1.17 23.54
CA SER A 249 -5.18 -1.43 22.15
C SER A 249 -4.48 -2.68 21.62
N ASN A 250 -3.17 -2.82 21.86
CA ASN A 250 -2.39 -4.01 21.46
C ASN A 250 -2.96 -5.30 22.07
N ARG A 251 -3.25 -5.31 23.37
CA ARG A 251 -3.83 -6.49 24.03
C ARG A 251 -5.26 -6.78 23.60
N SER A 252 -6.02 -5.75 23.22
CA SER A 252 -7.36 -5.94 22.65
C SER A 252 -7.32 -6.56 21.26
N LYS A 253 -6.32 -6.21 20.45
CA LYS A 253 -6.05 -6.81 19.15
C LYS A 253 -5.72 -8.30 19.31
N GLY A 254 -4.64 -8.60 20.03
CA GLY A 254 -4.18 -9.99 20.20
C GLY A 254 -3.71 -10.57 18.86
N LYS A 255 -4.25 -11.73 18.47
CA LYS A 255 -3.92 -12.40 17.19
C LYS A 255 -4.88 -12.08 16.03
N LYS A 256 -5.90 -11.25 16.29
CA LYS A 256 -7.01 -11.01 15.37
C LYS A 256 -6.55 -10.29 14.10
N ASP A 257 -7.09 -10.70 12.97
CA ASP A 257 -6.92 -10.07 11.66
C ASP A 257 -7.85 -8.84 11.49
N PRO A 258 -7.69 -8.03 10.42
CA PRO A 258 -8.52 -6.86 10.10
C PRO A 258 -10.04 -7.11 10.00
N GLY A 259 -10.48 -8.34 9.71
CA GLY A 259 -11.88 -8.77 9.71
C GLY A 259 -12.46 -8.95 11.11
N GLU A 260 -11.62 -9.25 12.10
CA GLU A 260 -12.01 -9.44 13.49
C GLU A 260 -11.74 -8.23 14.39
N TRP A 261 -10.71 -7.44 14.08
CA TRP A 261 -10.32 -6.28 14.86
C TRP A 261 -9.71 -5.16 14.01
N LEU A 262 -10.13 -3.94 14.31
CA LEU A 262 -9.52 -2.73 13.79
C LEU A 262 -9.14 -1.79 14.94
N PRO A 263 -8.16 -0.90 14.72
CA PRO A 263 -7.87 0.16 15.66
C PRO A 263 -9.13 0.94 16.06
N PRO A 264 -9.31 1.23 17.36
CA PRO A 264 -10.44 2.04 17.83
C PRO A 264 -10.55 3.42 17.16
N ASP A 265 -9.41 4.03 16.82
CA ASP A 265 -9.38 5.23 16.01
C ASP A 265 -9.61 4.92 14.52
N ALA A 266 -10.74 5.39 13.99
CA ALA A 266 -11.09 5.24 12.58
C ALA A 266 -10.14 5.98 11.63
N GLY A 267 -9.49 7.06 12.09
CA GLY A 267 -8.48 7.78 11.29
C GLY A 267 -7.28 6.90 10.94
N SER A 268 -7.04 5.85 11.71
CA SER A 268 -5.91 4.94 11.53
C SER A 268 -6.22 3.71 10.67
N HIS A 269 -7.45 3.53 10.20
CA HIS A 269 -7.84 2.33 9.43
C HIS A 269 -7.09 2.22 8.11
N CYS A 270 -6.91 3.34 7.38
CA CYS A 270 -6.17 3.33 6.12
C CYS A 270 -4.70 2.99 6.29
N PHE A 271 -4.07 3.60 7.30
CA PHE A 271 -2.70 3.26 7.67
C PHE A 271 -2.58 1.77 8.03
N TYR A 272 -3.49 1.27 8.87
CA TYR A 272 -3.48 -0.12 9.33
C TYR A 272 -3.64 -1.10 8.17
N ALA A 273 -4.59 -0.87 7.26
CA ALA A 273 -4.81 -1.74 6.11
C ALA A 273 -3.66 -1.71 5.09
N ASP A 274 -3.10 -0.52 4.80
CA ASP A 274 -1.95 -0.41 3.88
C ASP A 274 -0.74 -1.16 4.44
N ALA A 275 -0.41 -0.92 5.71
CA ALA A 275 0.71 -1.58 6.35
C ALA A 275 0.52 -3.10 6.46
N TRP A 276 -0.68 -3.54 6.82
CA TRP A 276 -1.01 -4.96 6.92
C TRP A 276 -0.79 -5.69 5.59
N VAL A 277 -1.32 -5.15 4.48
CA VAL A 277 -1.12 -5.72 3.14
C VAL A 277 0.35 -5.75 2.75
N ARG A 278 1.09 -4.67 3.02
CA ARG A 278 2.52 -4.59 2.67
C ARG A 278 3.37 -5.56 3.49
N VAL A 279 3.07 -5.74 4.77
CA VAL A 279 3.75 -6.75 5.60
C VAL A 279 3.47 -8.15 5.05
N LYS A 280 2.20 -8.49 4.77
CA LYS A 280 1.88 -9.80 4.20
C LYS A 280 2.53 -10.04 2.84
N HIS A 281 2.55 -9.03 1.98
CA HIS A 281 3.20 -9.10 0.66
C HIS A 281 4.71 -9.31 0.79
N ARG A 282 5.37 -8.48 1.61
CA ARG A 282 6.82 -8.55 1.86
C ARG A 282 7.27 -9.93 2.35
N TRP A 283 6.45 -10.58 3.17
CA TRP A 283 6.76 -11.86 3.79
C TRP A 283 6.10 -13.05 3.09
N SER A 284 5.43 -12.82 1.96
CA SER A 284 4.71 -13.86 1.20
C SER A 284 3.72 -14.65 2.07
N LEU A 285 3.02 -13.95 2.96
CA LEU A 285 1.94 -14.50 3.78
C LEU A 285 0.62 -14.46 3.00
N SER A 286 -0.24 -15.45 3.21
CA SER A 286 -1.59 -15.48 2.64
C SER A 286 -2.57 -14.59 3.41
N VAL A 287 -3.72 -14.31 2.81
CA VAL A 287 -4.89 -13.75 3.49
C VAL A 287 -6.05 -14.73 3.45
N ASP A 288 -6.89 -14.75 4.48
CA ASP A 288 -8.17 -15.45 4.40
C ASP A 288 -9.25 -14.58 3.71
N VAL A 289 -10.41 -15.17 3.44
CA VAL A 289 -11.49 -14.50 2.71
C VAL A 289 -12.13 -13.35 3.50
N ASN A 290 -12.35 -13.51 4.82
CA ASN A 290 -12.91 -12.46 5.66
C ASN A 290 -11.96 -11.28 5.77
N GLU A 291 -10.68 -11.59 5.95
CA GLU A 291 -9.60 -10.62 5.98
C GLU A 291 -9.49 -9.85 4.66
N LEU A 292 -9.48 -10.54 3.52
CA LEU A 292 -9.45 -9.92 2.19
C LEU A 292 -10.61 -8.95 1.98
N ILE A 293 -11.83 -9.35 2.37
CA ILE A 293 -13.03 -8.51 2.28
C ILE A 293 -12.88 -7.27 3.17
N ALA A 294 -12.39 -7.43 4.39
CA ALA A 294 -12.20 -6.33 5.33
C ALA A 294 -11.18 -5.32 4.80
N LEU A 295 -10.01 -5.79 4.37
CA LEU A 295 -8.95 -4.98 3.78
C LEU A 295 -9.43 -4.24 2.54
N GLY A 296 -10.10 -4.93 1.61
CA GLY A 296 -10.65 -4.33 0.39
C GLY A 296 -11.64 -3.20 0.68
N ARG A 297 -12.53 -3.39 1.67
CA ARG A 297 -13.49 -2.34 2.10
C ARG A 297 -12.81 -1.12 2.69
N ILE A 298 -11.78 -1.32 3.52
CA ILE A 298 -11.05 -0.21 4.13
C ILE A 298 -10.32 0.56 3.04
N LEU A 299 -9.55 -0.13 2.21
CA LEU A 299 -8.71 0.48 1.16
C LEU A 299 -9.54 1.22 0.11
N THR A 300 -10.77 0.79 -0.19
CA THR A 300 -11.68 1.52 -1.11
C THR A 300 -12.01 2.93 -0.61
N ASN A 301 -12.01 3.15 0.71
CA ASN A 301 -12.32 4.44 1.32
C ASN A 301 -11.06 5.24 1.69
N CYS A 302 -9.88 4.71 1.34
CA CYS A 302 -8.63 5.40 1.59
C CYS A 302 -8.31 6.35 0.46
N PRO A 303 -7.77 7.55 0.76
CA PRO A 303 -7.32 8.46 -0.28
C PRO A 303 -6.27 7.76 -1.14
N GLU A 304 -6.51 7.67 -2.44
CA GLU A 304 -5.59 6.97 -3.34
C GLU A 304 -4.20 7.64 -3.31
N THR A 305 -3.20 6.87 -2.92
CA THR A 305 -1.80 7.25 -3.02
C THR A 305 -1.29 6.89 -4.41
N GLY A 306 -1.55 7.74 -5.41
CA GLY A 306 -0.95 7.64 -6.75
C GLY A 306 -1.89 8.02 -7.89
N PRO A 307 -1.35 8.36 -9.07
CA PRO A 307 -2.14 8.83 -10.18
C PRO A 307 -2.85 7.64 -10.82
N THR A 308 -4.17 7.74 -10.99
CA THR A 308 -4.83 7.09 -12.12
C THR A 308 -4.01 7.42 -13.37
N PRO A 309 -3.63 6.45 -14.20
CA PRO A 309 -3.22 6.75 -15.56
C PRO A 309 -4.43 7.42 -16.21
N GLU A 310 -4.43 8.74 -16.28
CA GLU A 310 -5.31 9.43 -17.22
C GLU A 310 -4.94 8.88 -18.58
N THR A 311 -5.83 8.03 -19.11
CA THR A 311 -5.79 7.67 -20.52
C THR A 311 -5.77 9.00 -21.26
N PRO A 312 -4.76 9.28 -22.11
CA PRO A 312 -4.68 10.57 -22.78
C PRO A 312 -5.96 10.75 -23.57
N THR A 313 -6.76 11.74 -23.17
CA THR A 313 -7.89 12.18 -23.97
C THR A 313 -7.29 12.81 -25.21
N GLN A 314 -7.13 12.01 -26.28
CA GLN A 314 -6.76 12.56 -27.57
C GLN A 314 -7.89 13.48 -28.00
N GLU A 315 -7.59 14.79 -28.02
CA GLU A 315 -8.35 15.77 -28.77
C GLU A 315 -8.30 15.39 -30.26
N THR A 316 -9.27 14.61 -30.71
CA THR A 316 -9.47 14.36 -32.13
C THR A 316 -10.09 15.62 -32.72
N THR A 317 -9.27 16.37 -33.46
CA THR A 317 -9.70 17.51 -34.27
C THR A 317 -10.82 17.04 -35.20
N ALA A 318 -11.97 17.71 -35.09
CA ALA A 318 -13.17 17.39 -35.83
C ALA A 318 -12.96 17.45 -37.34
N THR A 319 -13.14 16.32 -38.02
CA THR A 319 -13.54 16.28 -39.43
C THR A 319 -14.74 15.35 -39.54
N ARG A 320 -15.90 15.94 -39.82
CA ARG A 320 -17.18 15.24 -40.06
C ARG A 320 -17.14 14.45 -41.38
N PRO A 321 -17.57 13.19 -41.38
CA PRO A 321 -18.64 12.76 -42.29
C PRO A 321 -19.59 11.70 -41.65
N PRO A 322 -20.51 11.09 -42.43
CA PRO A 322 -21.97 11.26 -42.48
C PRO A 322 -22.78 10.41 -41.46
N PRO A 323 -24.12 10.60 -41.35
CA PRO A 323 -24.92 9.84 -40.39
C PRO A 323 -25.11 8.38 -40.85
N ASP A 324 -25.37 7.51 -39.87
CA ASP A 324 -25.71 6.08 -39.95
C ASP A 324 -24.53 5.10 -40.05
N ALA A 325 -23.91 4.81 -38.90
CA ALA A 325 -23.31 3.50 -38.62
C ALA A 325 -23.37 3.22 -37.11
N GLU A 326 -23.95 2.07 -36.77
CA GLU A 326 -24.01 1.49 -35.42
C GLU A 326 -22.59 1.23 -34.89
N PRO A 327 -22.27 1.50 -33.61
CA PRO A 327 -20.92 1.31 -33.08
C PRO A 327 -20.52 -0.17 -33.05
N PRO A 328 -19.25 -0.53 -33.31
CA PRO A 328 -18.81 -1.93 -33.32
C PRO A 328 -18.69 -2.47 -31.90
N ALA A 329 -18.99 -3.76 -31.74
CA ALA A 329 -18.82 -4.52 -30.51
C ALA A 329 -17.34 -4.54 -30.06
N VAL A 330 -17.11 -4.30 -28.77
CA VAL A 330 -15.81 -4.44 -28.12
C VAL A 330 -15.60 -5.92 -27.81
N ASP A 331 -14.52 -6.50 -28.33
CA ASP A 331 -14.08 -7.86 -28.05
C ASP A 331 -13.63 -7.98 -26.59
N ASN A 332 -14.31 -8.80 -25.78
CA ASN A 332 -14.12 -8.98 -24.33
C ASN A 332 -13.41 -10.29 -23.97
N ALA A 333 -12.70 -10.93 -24.91
CA ALA A 333 -12.05 -12.21 -24.64
C ALA A 333 -10.84 -12.06 -23.69
N GLY A 334 -11.03 -12.41 -22.41
CA GLY A 334 -9.94 -12.65 -21.44
C GLY A 334 -9.84 -11.71 -20.23
N ALA A 335 -10.85 -10.87 -19.97
CA ALA A 335 -10.78 -9.86 -18.90
C ALA A 335 -11.06 -10.38 -17.47
N LEU A 336 -11.58 -11.61 -17.31
CA LEU A 336 -12.01 -12.13 -16.01
C LEU A 336 -11.28 -13.42 -15.65
N SER A 337 -11.03 -13.63 -14.36
CA SER A 337 -10.50 -14.88 -13.81
C SER A 337 -11.20 -15.29 -12.53
N LEU A 338 -11.10 -16.57 -12.18
CA LEU A 338 -11.53 -17.08 -10.88
C LEU A 338 -10.28 -17.15 -9.98
N ALA A 339 -10.24 -16.31 -8.95
CA ALA A 339 -9.08 -16.19 -8.07
C ALA A 339 -9.06 -17.24 -6.97
N SER A 340 -10.24 -17.58 -6.43
CA SER A 340 -10.39 -18.63 -5.44
C SER A 340 -11.79 -19.24 -5.50
N CYS A 341 -11.89 -20.48 -5.04
CA CYS A 341 -13.15 -21.17 -4.83
C CYS A 341 -13.07 -22.00 -3.55
N ASP A 342 -13.93 -21.69 -2.59
CA ASP A 342 -14.04 -22.36 -1.29
C ASP A 342 -15.29 -23.24 -1.27
N ALA A 343 -15.08 -24.57 -1.29
CA ALA A 343 -16.15 -25.54 -1.28
C ALA A 343 -16.83 -25.67 0.10
N GLY A 344 -16.13 -25.32 1.19
CA GLY A 344 -16.65 -25.34 2.56
C GLY A 344 -17.49 -24.11 2.92
N GLY A 345 -17.15 -22.96 2.33
CA GLY A 345 -17.87 -21.69 2.45
C GLY A 345 -18.89 -21.40 1.35
N GLU A 346 -18.94 -22.23 0.29
CA GLU A 346 -19.76 -22.06 -0.91
C GLU A 346 -19.51 -20.71 -1.64
N LEU A 347 -18.24 -20.28 -1.72
CA LEU A 347 -17.83 -18.99 -2.28
C LEU A 347 -16.96 -19.14 -3.54
N VAL A 348 -17.15 -18.25 -4.50
CA VAL A 348 -16.26 -18.07 -5.66
C VAL A 348 -15.88 -16.61 -5.80
N VAL A 349 -14.59 -16.32 -5.96
CA VAL A 349 -14.07 -14.98 -6.19
C VAL A 349 -13.76 -14.78 -7.67
N ILE A 350 -14.46 -13.83 -8.29
CA ILE A 350 -14.24 -13.40 -9.67
C ILE A 350 -13.40 -12.13 -9.64
N THR A 351 -12.22 -12.16 -10.25
CA THR A 351 -11.34 -11.01 -10.41
C THR A 351 -11.41 -10.46 -11.83
N GLY A 352 -11.32 -9.14 -11.97
CA GLY A 352 -11.33 -8.46 -13.26
C GLY A 352 -11.18 -6.94 -13.16
N PRO A 353 -11.20 -6.24 -14.30
CA PRO A 353 -11.18 -4.78 -14.33
C PRO A 353 -12.35 -4.19 -13.53
N ALA A 354 -12.07 -3.20 -12.68
CA ALA A 354 -13.11 -2.45 -11.98
C ALA A 354 -14.15 -1.87 -12.97
N GLY A 355 -15.43 -2.00 -12.63
CA GLY A 355 -16.55 -1.57 -13.47
C GLY A 355 -16.88 -2.52 -14.63
N PHE A 356 -16.17 -3.64 -14.78
CA PHE A 356 -16.49 -4.62 -15.82
C PHE A 356 -17.89 -5.19 -15.63
N GLU A 357 -18.73 -5.08 -16.66
CA GLU A 357 -20.13 -5.52 -16.63
C GLU A 357 -20.25 -7.03 -16.82
N LEU A 358 -20.82 -7.70 -15.82
CA LEU A 358 -21.04 -9.13 -15.81
C LEU A 358 -22.39 -9.53 -16.40
N ALA A 359 -23.22 -8.59 -16.86
CA ALA A 359 -24.50 -8.91 -17.49
C ALA A 359 -24.35 -10.00 -18.58
N GLY A 360 -25.08 -11.11 -18.42
CA GLY A 360 -25.05 -12.23 -19.37
C GLY A 360 -23.88 -13.21 -19.19
N TRP A 361 -22.93 -12.94 -18.29
CA TRP A 361 -21.97 -13.95 -17.84
C TRP A 361 -22.66 -14.97 -16.96
N THR A 362 -22.22 -16.22 -17.05
CA THR A 362 -22.77 -17.33 -16.28
C THR A 362 -21.67 -17.98 -15.45
N ILE A 363 -21.88 -18.10 -14.14
CA ILE A 363 -21.05 -18.94 -13.27
C ILE A 363 -21.77 -20.28 -13.05
N SER A 364 -21.04 -21.37 -13.16
CA SER A 364 -21.57 -22.72 -13.08
C SER A 364 -20.71 -23.65 -12.25
N ASP A 365 -21.40 -24.63 -11.67
CA ASP A 365 -20.83 -25.76 -10.95
C ASP A 365 -20.88 -27.02 -11.84
N GLU A 366 -19.94 -27.96 -11.64
CA GLU A 366 -19.59 -29.05 -12.57
C GLU A 366 -20.81 -29.71 -13.25
N GLY A 367 -20.84 -29.64 -14.60
CA GLY A 367 -21.88 -30.29 -15.41
C GLY A 367 -23.15 -29.47 -15.69
N ARG A 368 -23.13 -28.13 -15.56
CA ARG A 368 -24.20 -27.20 -15.96
C ARG A 368 -25.57 -27.45 -15.31
N ARG A 369 -25.61 -28.18 -14.19
CA ARG A 369 -26.88 -28.43 -13.46
C ARG A 369 -27.31 -27.23 -12.62
N ASN A 370 -26.34 -26.37 -12.32
CA ASN A 370 -26.36 -25.33 -11.32
C ASN A 370 -25.66 -24.11 -11.92
N GLU A 371 -26.42 -23.20 -12.53
CA GLU A 371 -25.91 -22.03 -13.25
C GLU A 371 -26.52 -20.73 -12.68
N HIS A 372 -25.71 -19.67 -12.57
CA HIS A 372 -26.18 -18.31 -12.33
C HIS A 372 -25.81 -17.41 -13.50
N THR A 373 -26.79 -16.76 -14.12
CA THR A 373 -26.51 -15.64 -15.01
C THR A 373 -26.62 -14.34 -14.25
N PHE A 374 -25.58 -13.51 -14.28
CA PHE A 374 -25.59 -12.22 -13.60
C PHE A 374 -26.59 -11.27 -14.25
N ALA A 375 -27.34 -10.57 -13.40
CA ALA A 375 -28.33 -9.59 -13.84
C ALA A 375 -27.65 -8.31 -14.38
N PRO A 376 -28.31 -7.57 -15.28
CA PRO A 376 -27.83 -6.27 -15.74
C PRO A 376 -27.53 -5.30 -14.58
N GLY A 377 -26.38 -4.62 -14.64
CA GLY A 377 -25.87 -3.72 -13.61
C GLY A 377 -25.01 -4.42 -12.55
N THR A 378 -24.65 -5.68 -12.76
CA THR A 378 -23.70 -6.38 -11.89
C THR A 378 -22.31 -6.14 -12.43
N GLN A 379 -21.47 -5.47 -11.65
CA GLN A 379 -20.13 -5.08 -12.07
C GLN A 379 -19.07 -5.61 -11.11
N ILE A 380 -17.86 -5.82 -11.63
CA ILE A 380 -16.69 -5.98 -10.79
C ILE A 380 -16.53 -4.68 -9.99
N PRO A 381 -16.50 -4.75 -8.64
CA PRO A 381 -16.37 -3.56 -7.81
C PRO A 381 -15.00 -2.88 -8.01
N ALA A 382 -14.86 -1.66 -7.46
CA ALA A 382 -13.62 -0.88 -7.55
C ALA A 382 -12.38 -1.64 -7.02
N SER A 383 -12.59 -2.58 -6.09
CA SER A 383 -11.54 -3.45 -5.55
C SER A 383 -10.95 -4.43 -6.58
N GLY A 384 -11.59 -4.64 -7.73
CA GLY A 384 -11.16 -5.60 -8.75
C GLY A 384 -11.60 -7.04 -8.47
N SER A 385 -12.27 -7.29 -7.35
CA SER A 385 -12.67 -8.63 -6.88
C SER A 385 -14.14 -8.67 -6.46
N LEU A 386 -14.93 -9.51 -7.11
CA LEU A 386 -16.34 -9.79 -6.77
C LEU A 386 -16.46 -11.17 -6.12
N VAL A 387 -17.00 -11.21 -4.89
CA VAL A 387 -17.31 -12.46 -4.19
C VAL A 387 -18.75 -12.89 -4.48
N VAL A 388 -18.91 -14.11 -4.99
CA VAL A 388 -20.18 -14.76 -5.27
C VAL A 388 -20.38 -15.87 -4.26
N ALA A 389 -21.53 -15.90 -3.58
CA ALA A 389 -21.86 -16.95 -2.62
C ALA A 389 -23.09 -17.73 -3.05
N SER A 390 -23.07 -19.05 -2.84
CA SER A 390 -24.26 -19.89 -2.95
C SER A 390 -25.17 -19.68 -1.71
N GLY A 391 -26.47 -19.43 -1.94
CA GLY A 391 -27.46 -19.26 -0.88
C GLY A 391 -27.66 -17.83 -0.33
N ARG A 392 -27.93 -17.69 0.98
CA ARG A 392 -28.24 -16.39 1.62
C ARG A 392 -26.97 -15.61 1.91
N ALA A 393 -26.66 -14.67 1.04
CA ALA A 393 -25.65 -13.65 1.29
C ALA A 393 -26.18 -12.51 2.19
N SER A 394 -25.28 -11.87 2.95
CA SER A 394 -25.54 -10.60 3.63
C SER A 394 -24.38 -9.62 3.38
N GLY A 395 -24.68 -8.34 3.19
CA GLY A 395 -23.69 -7.32 2.84
C GLY A 395 -23.34 -7.29 1.34
N ASP A 396 -22.07 -7.08 1.01
CA ASP A 396 -21.56 -6.88 -0.36
C ASP A 396 -21.40 -8.18 -1.17
N VAL A 397 -21.69 -9.32 -0.56
CA VAL A 397 -21.68 -10.63 -1.21
C VAL A 397 -22.94 -10.75 -2.08
N LYS A 398 -22.78 -11.01 -3.38
CA LYS A 398 -23.94 -11.19 -4.27
C LYS A 398 -24.51 -12.60 -4.09
N PRO A 399 -25.78 -12.75 -3.69
CA PRO A 399 -26.39 -14.06 -3.55
C PRO A 399 -26.62 -14.69 -4.93
N TRP A 400 -26.12 -15.89 -5.12
CA TRP A 400 -26.43 -16.76 -6.24
C TRP A 400 -27.85 -17.31 -6.08
N GLY A 401 -28.84 -16.50 -6.47
CA GLY A 401 -30.26 -16.90 -6.39
C GLY A 401 -30.75 -17.25 -4.97
N GLY A 402 -31.98 -17.78 -4.88
CA GLY A 402 -32.67 -18.02 -3.60
C GLY A 402 -32.53 -19.43 -3.02
N ARG A 403 -31.60 -20.25 -3.52
CA ARG A 403 -31.36 -21.63 -3.06
C ARG A 403 -29.86 -21.91 -3.05
N ASN A 404 -29.40 -22.84 -2.19
CA ASN A 404 -28.01 -23.31 -2.22
C ASN A 404 -27.81 -24.07 -3.53
N VAL A 405 -26.91 -23.55 -4.36
CA VAL A 405 -26.67 -24.05 -5.71
C VAL A 405 -25.38 -24.87 -5.78
N TRP A 406 -24.51 -24.75 -4.77
CA TRP A 406 -23.29 -25.55 -4.63
C TRP A 406 -23.59 -26.83 -3.84
N ASN A 407 -23.26 -28.00 -4.39
CA ASN A 407 -23.11 -29.23 -3.61
C ASN A 407 -21.62 -29.45 -3.36
N ASN A 408 -21.30 -29.95 -2.18
CA ASN A 408 -19.94 -29.99 -1.64
C ASN A 408 -19.18 -31.27 -2.04
N ASP A 409 -19.26 -31.72 -3.29
CA ASP A 409 -18.65 -32.96 -3.78
C ASP A 409 -17.32 -32.79 -4.52
N GLY A 410 -16.76 -31.57 -4.53
CA GLY A 410 -15.36 -31.31 -4.91
C GLY A 410 -15.22 -30.73 -6.30
N ASP A 411 -16.07 -29.76 -6.62
CA ASP A 411 -16.36 -29.38 -7.99
C ASP A 411 -15.45 -28.28 -8.56
N THR A 412 -15.57 -28.07 -9.86
CA THR A 412 -14.88 -27.03 -10.61
C THR A 412 -15.82 -25.86 -10.89
N ALA A 413 -15.54 -24.69 -10.32
CA ALA A 413 -16.24 -23.46 -10.67
C ALA A 413 -15.87 -23.06 -12.11
N THR A 414 -16.86 -22.78 -12.96
CA THR A 414 -16.64 -22.35 -14.35
C THR A 414 -17.40 -21.06 -14.64
N LEU A 415 -16.69 -20.06 -15.13
CA LEU A 415 -17.23 -18.78 -15.57
C LEU A 415 -17.26 -18.73 -17.11
N ASP A 416 -18.47 -18.73 -17.67
CA ASP A 416 -18.76 -18.66 -19.09
C ASP A 416 -19.21 -17.24 -19.48
N GLY A 417 -18.53 -16.62 -20.44
CA GLY A 417 -18.92 -15.33 -21.03
C GLY A 417 -19.60 -15.50 -22.40
N PRO A 418 -20.46 -14.56 -22.83
CA PRO A 418 -21.16 -14.65 -24.12
C PRO A 418 -20.22 -14.68 -25.34
N ASP A 419 -19.02 -14.11 -25.22
CA ASP A 419 -18.00 -14.04 -26.27
C ASP A 419 -16.58 -14.37 -25.76
N ALA A 420 -16.46 -15.07 -24.62
CA ALA A 420 -15.17 -15.39 -23.98
C ALA A 420 -14.99 -16.90 -23.79
N ALA A 421 -13.73 -17.36 -23.82
CA ALA A 421 -13.42 -18.73 -23.44
C ALA A 421 -13.75 -18.94 -21.94
N PRO A 422 -14.33 -20.09 -21.55
CA PRO A 422 -14.67 -20.34 -20.16
C PRO A 422 -13.40 -20.41 -19.30
N VAL A 423 -13.50 -19.83 -18.10
CA VAL A 423 -12.44 -19.90 -17.08
C VAL A 423 -12.89 -20.83 -15.97
N SER A 424 -12.06 -21.82 -15.65
CA SER A 424 -12.40 -22.84 -14.67
C SER A 424 -11.37 -22.89 -13.54
N LEU A 425 -11.83 -23.07 -12.31
CA LEU A 425 -10.99 -23.23 -11.13
C LEU A 425 -11.51 -24.40 -10.28
N PRO A 426 -10.67 -25.42 -9.99
CA PRO A 426 -11.04 -26.47 -9.05
C PRO A 426 -11.15 -25.90 -7.64
N CYS A 427 -12.23 -26.21 -6.95
CA CYS A 427 -12.49 -25.73 -5.60
C CYS A 427 -11.83 -26.63 -4.57
N THR A 428 -11.25 -26.03 -3.53
CA THR A 428 -10.53 -26.76 -2.47
C THR A 428 -11.29 -26.79 -1.16
#